data_AF-A0A9R0VRX8-F1
#
_entry.id   AF-A0A9R0VRX8-F1
#
_cell.length_a   1.000
_cell.length_b   1.000
_cell.length_c   1.000
_cell.angle_alpha   90.00
_cell.angle_beta   90.00
_cell.angle_gamma   90.00
#
_symmetry.space_group_name_H-M   'P 1'
#
loop_
_entity.id
_entity.type
_entity.pdbx_description
1 polymer ?
#
loop_
_entity_poly.entity_id
_entity_poly.type
_entity_poly.pdbx_seq_one_letter_code
_entity_poly.pdbx_strand_id
1 'polypeptide(L)'
;MHHAPAQPRLRRHCVGGHDPRGALRQRHRRQEPVGPGVVHRRDVLRAGLPVSGAAGGGRRSRGARALGPLVPAQAARTQGVANSFALCLGSRGRGGVAIFGGGPLFAANGRSITDMLGGDTPLRKHGDSPGYYVSASRGVFVDGAQVPLDTYAPLTIGFSTTTPYAQVRHDVYRPLIDAFDRAMEREGAITAGARVPSPAGSPFELCYNSSRLSLTRFGYFVPTVGFGLEGGPGWAVQGINSMALVIGRPTACFGFVEMKEGDKAGYGGGAAPAVVLGGLQMEENLVVFNEEKQTMAFTGQINGRGLFCSNFNFTVPA
;
A
#
# COMPACT_ATOMS: atom_id res chain seq x y z
N MET A 1 52.28 54.54 -56.15
CA MET A 1 51.78 53.21 -56.58
C MET A 1 50.34 53.11 -56.11
N HIS A 2 49.28 52.88 -56.87
CA HIS A 2 48.98 52.81 -58.31
C HIS A 2 47.47 53.11 -58.45
N HIS A 3 47.11 53.81 -59.52
CA HIS A 3 45.84 53.91 -60.26
C HIS A 3 44.44 53.55 -59.67
N ALA A 4 43.49 54.47 -59.92
CA ALA A 4 42.03 54.29 -60.09
C ALA A 4 41.68 53.24 -61.20
N PRO A 5 40.41 52.83 -61.53
CA PRO A 5 39.16 53.61 -61.43
C PRO A 5 37.80 52.83 -61.29
N ALA A 6 36.71 53.63 -61.34
CA ALA A 6 35.42 53.42 -62.03
C ALA A 6 34.34 52.39 -61.58
N GLN A 7 33.12 52.96 -61.50
CA GLN A 7 31.71 52.50 -61.48
C GLN A 7 31.35 51.39 -62.54
N PRO A 8 30.08 50.91 -62.77
CA PRO A 8 28.75 51.36 -62.31
C PRO A 8 27.62 50.30 -62.08
N ARG A 9 26.51 50.80 -61.53
CA ARG A 9 25.07 50.50 -61.76
C ARG A 9 24.64 49.21 -62.51
N LEU A 10 23.67 48.50 -61.91
CA LEU A 10 22.38 48.10 -62.54
C LEU A 10 21.29 48.19 -61.44
N ARG A 11 20.28 49.08 -61.48
CA ARG A 11 19.04 49.07 -62.30
C ARG A 11 18.43 47.67 -62.34
N ARG A 12 17.30 47.36 -61.69
CA ARG A 12 15.89 47.77 -61.88
C ARG A 12 15.11 46.69 -61.07
N HIS A 13 13.92 46.82 -60.49
CA HIS A 13 12.71 47.62 -60.64
C HIS A 13 11.92 47.31 -59.32
N CYS A 14 11.46 48.28 -58.52
CA CYS A 14 10.10 48.88 -58.56
C CYS A 14 9.05 47.86 -59.06
N VAL A 15 8.01 47.46 -58.34
CA VAL A 15 6.95 48.23 -57.69
C VAL A 15 6.18 47.17 -56.88
N GLY A 16 6.01 47.30 -55.57
CA GLY A 16 4.98 48.12 -54.92
C GLY A 16 4.22 47.18 -53.97
N GLY A 17 3.67 47.59 -52.85
CA GLY A 17 3.61 48.86 -52.16
C GLY A 17 2.94 48.62 -50.80
N HIS A 18 3.17 49.55 -49.88
CA HIS A 18 2.46 49.80 -48.62
C HIS A 18 2.61 48.86 -47.41
N ASP A 19 3.68 49.15 -46.66
CA ASP A 19 3.75 49.56 -45.23
C ASP A 19 2.47 50.15 -44.58
N PRO A 20 2.33 50.31 -43.23
CA PRO A 20 2.99 49.67 -42.06
C PRO A 20 1.98 49.20 -40.95
N ARG A 21 2.55 48.65 -39.87
CA ARG A 21 2.11 48.66 -38.45
C ARG A 21 1.45 47.38 -37.91
N GLY A 22 2.23 46.66 -37.11
CA GLY A 22 1.71 45.66 -36.17
C GLY A 22 2.80 44.72 -35.66
N ALA A 23 3.56 45.16 -34.66
CA ALA A 23 4.54 44.35 -33.94
C ALA A 23 3.93 43.05 -33.37
N LEU A 24 4.65 41.92 -33.41
CA LEU A 24 5.06 41.20 -32.19
C LEU A 24 6.00 40.01 -32.48
N ARG A 25 7.12 40.04 -31.75
CA ARG A 25 8.15 39.04 -31.44
C ARG A 25 7.81 37.55 -31.61
N GLN A 26 8.77 36.85 -32.24
CA GLN A 26 9.10 35.43 -32.04
C GLN A 26 9.24 35.07 -30.55
N ARG A 27 8.76 33.88 -30.14
CA ARG A 27 9.46 33.06 -29.14
C ARG A 27 9.25 31.57 -29.43
N HIS A 28 10.39 30.89 -29.63
CA HIS A 28 10.58 29.46 -29.45
C HIS A 28 9.84 28.94 -28.21
N ARG A 29 8.98 27.93 -28.39
CA ARG A 29 8.48 27.12 -27.28
C ARG A 29 9.62 26.24 -26.77
N ARG A 30 10.11 26.54 -25.56
CA ARG A 30 10.82 25.59 -24.72
C ARG A 30 9.85 24.48 -24.31
N GLN A 31 10.27 23.22 -24.44
CA GLN A 31 9.61 22.09 -23.80
C GLN A 31 9.92 22.13 -22.30
N GLU A 32 8.89 22.12 -21.47
CA GLU A 32 9.01 21.88 -20.02
C GLU A 32 9.02 20.37 -19.72
N PRO A 33 9.77 19.92 -18.71
CA PRO A 33 9.70 18.54 -18.24
C PRO A 33 8.40 18.28 -17.46
N VAL A 34 7.71 17.20 -17.81
CA VAL A 34 6.45 16.77 -17.17
C VAL A 34 6.79 16.05 -15.85
N GLY A 35 6.38 16.61 -14.72
CA GLY A 35 6.48 15.99 -13.39
C GLY A 35 5.34 15.00 -13.10
N PRO A 36 5.47 14.12 -12.08
CA PRO A 36 4.49 13.09 -11.76
C PRO A 36 3.15 13.71 -11.30
N GLY A 37 2.04 13.24 -11.87
CA GLY A 37 0.70 13.74 -11.58
C GLY A 37 0.16 13.26 -10.23
N VAL A 38 -0.18 14.21 -9.36
CA VAL A 38 -0.92 13.97 -8.11
C VAL A 38 -2.42 14.11 -8.40
N VAL A 39 -3.20 13.03 -8.22
CA VAL A 39 -4.67 13.08 -8.35
C VAL A 39 -5.31 13.14 -6.97
N HIS A 40 -5.83 14.30 -6.60
CA HIS A 40 -6.73 14.45 -5.44
C HIS A 40 -8.19 14.27 -5.89
N ARG A 41 -8.72 13.06 -5.75
CA ARG A 41 -10.18 12.85 -5.68
C ARG A 41 -10.51 11.74 -4.68
N ARG A 42 -11.39 12.07 -3.73
CA ARG A 42 -12.16 11.09 -2.96
C ARG A 42 -12.92 10.25 -4.00
N ASP A 43 -12.82 8.92 -3.90
CA ASP A 43 -13.42 7.88 -4.77
C ASP A 43 -12.48 7.08 -5.72
N VAL A 44 -11.17 7.02 -5.46
CA VAL A 44 -10.28 6.06 -6.16
C VAL A 44 -9.57 5.15 -5.17
N LEU A 45 -10.19 4.01 -4.81
CA LEU A 45 -9.49 2.86 -4.23
C LEU A 45 -10.32 1.57 -4.42
N ARG A 46 -10.46 1.17 -5.67
CA ARG A 46 -10.62 -0.23 -6.08
C ARG A 46 -9.60 -0.47 -7.19
N ALA A 47 -8.33 -0.54 -6.81
CA ALA A 47 -7.24 -0.84 -7.74
C ALA A 47 -6.66 -2.20 -7.36
N GLY A 48 -6.82 -3.19 -8.26
CA GLY A 48 -6.01 -4.41 -8.34
C GLY A 48 -5.99 -5.39 -7.14
N LEU A 49 -6.63 -5.06 -6.02
CA LEU A 49 -6.56 -5.86 -4.79
C LEU A 49 -7.72 -6.88 -4.74
N PRO A 50 -7.48 -8.09 -4.19
CA PRO A 50 -8.50 -9.13 -4.11
C PRO A 50 -9.74 -8.61 -3.40
N VAL A 51 -10.88 -8.82 -4.04
CA VAL A 51 -12.20 -8.42 -3.52
C VAL A 51 -12.77 -9.62 -2.75
N SER A 52 -12.95 -9.48 -1.43
CA SER A 52 -13.79 -10.40 -0.67
C SER A 52 -15.26 -9.96 -0.80
N GLY A 53 -16.12 -10.85 -1.27
CA GLY A 53 -17.55 -10.58 -1.43
C GLY A 53 -18.29 -10.66 -0.10
N ALA A 54 -18.82 -9.53 0.38
CA ALA A 54 -19.78 -9.51 1.49
C ALA A 54 -21.20 -9.75 0.94
N ALA A 55 -21.80 -10.90 1.24
CA ALA A 55 -23.21 -11.17 0.97
C ALA A 55 -24.04 -10.89 2.23
N GLY A 56 -24.65 -9.70 2.29
CA GLY A 56 -25.74 -9.34 3.21
C GLY A 56 -26.87 -8.72 2.40
N GLY A 57 -28.08 -9.28 2.52
CA GLY A 57 -29.17 -9.13 1.57
C GLY A 57 -29.67 -7.71 1.27
N GLY A 58 -30.15 -7.53 0.04
CA GLY A 58 -31.18 -6.55 -0.30
C GLY A 58 -30.72 -5.26 -0.99
N ARG A 59 -30.33 -5.35 -2.27
CA ARG A 59 -30.79 -4.49 -3.39
C ARG A 59 -29.96 -4.82 -4.64
N ARG A 60 -30.65 -5.05 -5.77
CA ARG A 60 -30.04 -5.27 -7.08
C ARG A 60 -29.30 -4.00 -7.52
N SER A 61 -28.00 -3.93 -7.29
CA SER A 61 -27.11 -3.00 -7.98
C SER A 61 -26.53 -3.69 -9.22
N ARG A 62 -26.76 -3.06 -10.37
CA ARG A 62 -26.26 -3.49 -11.69
C ARG A 62 -24.73 -3.55 -11.67
N GLY A 63 -24.20 -4.57 -12.36
CA GLY A 63 -22.82 -5.05 -12.27
C GLY A 63 -21.74 -3.98 -12.21
N ALA A 64 -20.99 -4.00 -11.11
CA ALA A 64 -19.67 -3.40 -11.05
C ALA A 64 -18.67 -4.38 -11.68
N ARG A 65 -18.32 -4.17 -12.95
CA ARG A 65 -17.15 -4.80 -13.56
C ARG A 65 -15.94 -4.47 -12.68
N ALA A 66 -15.23 -5.50 -12.22
CA ALA A 66 -13.96 -5.33 -11.53
C ALA A 66 -13.00 -4.57 -12.44
N LEU A 67 -12.69 -3.32 -12.11
CA LEU A 67 -11.51 -2.65 -12.62
C LEU A 67 -10.33 -3.28 -11.88
N GLY A 68 -9.76 -4.34 -12.47
CA GLY A 68 -8.57 -5.01 -11.98
C GLY A 68 -7.32 -4.11 -11.99
N PRO A 69 -6.09 -4.65 -12.08
CA PRO A 69 -4.79 -3.94 -12.08
C PRO A 69 -4.56 -2.93 -13.22
N LEU A 70 -5.62 -2.37 -13.79
CA LEU A 70 -5.62 -1.41 -14.88
C LEU A 70 -5.09 -0.04 -14.48
N VAL A 71 -5.26 0.43 -13.24
CA VAL A 71 -4.84 1.81 -12.87
C VAL A 71 -3.31 1.97 -12.89
N PRO A 72 -2.50 1.09 -12.25
CA PRO A 72 -1.04 1.18 -12.35
C PRO A 72 -0.54 1.05 -13.79
N ALA A 73 -1.02 0.02 -14.51
CA ALA A 73 -0.61 -0.23 -15.89
C ALA A 73 -1.03 0.89 -16.86
N GLN A 74 -2.19 1.52 -16.65
CA GLN A 74 -2.63 2.68 -17.45
C GLN A 74 -1.80 3.93 -17.12
N ALA A 75 -1.49 4.18 -15.85
CA ALA A 75 -0.63 5.29 -15.45
C ALA A 75 0.76 5.16 -16.08
N ALA A 76 1.36 3.96 -16.01
CA ALA A 76 2.64 3.66 -16.65
C ALA A 76 2.63 3.96 -18.16
N ARG A 77 1.61 3.45 -18.88
CA ARG A 77 1.49 3.63 -20.32
C ARG A 77 1.22 5.07 -20.75
N THR A 78 0.37 5.79 -20.02
CA THR A 78 -0.04 7.15 -20.41
C THR A 78 0.98 8.21 -20.03
N GLN A 79 1.71 8.02 -18.91
CA GLN A 79 2.69 8.98 -18.41
C GLN A 79 4.14 8.62 -18.80
N GLY A 80 4.37 7.43 -19.38
CA GLY A 80 5.71 6.96 -19.72
C GLY A 80 6.57 6.67 -18.47
N VAL A 81 5.93 6.22 -17.39
CA VAL A 81 6.58 5.91 -16.10
C VAL A 81 6.65 4.41 -15.87
N ALA A 82 7.46 3.97 -14.90
CA ALA A 82 7.61 2.54 -14.60
C ALA A 82 6.28 1.90 -14.19
N ASN A 83 6.06 0.64 -14.56
CA ASN A 83 4.93 -0.16 -14.09
C ASN A 83 5.15 -0.62 -12.64
N SER A 84 5.06 0.34 -11.74
CA SER A 84 5.26 0.19 -10.30
C SER A 84 4.37 1.20 -9.58
N PHE A 85 3.89 0.81 -8.41
CA PHE A 85 3.14 1.72 -7.55
C PHE A 85 3.46 1.48 -6.08
N ALA A 86 3.29 2.53 -5.28
CA ALA A 86 3.48 2.50 -3.85
C ALA A 86 2.18 2.90 -3.14
N LEU A 87 1.88 2.22 -2.04
CA LEU A 87 0.78 2.54 -1.13
C LEU A 87 1.35 2.80 0.25
N CYS A 88 0.91 3.90 0.87
CA CYS A 88 1.15 4.18 2.28
C CYS A 88 -0.19 4.58 2.90
N LEU A 89 -0.82 3.66 3.63
CA LEU A 89 -2.14 3.90 4.21
C LEU A 89 -1.97 4.67 5.53
N GLY A 90 -2.69 5.78 5.68
CA GLY A 90 -2.71 6.54 6.93
C GLY A 90 -3.54 5.85 8.00
N SER A 91 -3.12 5.96 9.25
CA SER A 91 -3.85 5.41 10.40
C SER A 91 -4.87 6.38 10.99
N ARG A 92 -5.85 5.83 11.73
CA ARG A 92 -6.81 6.60 12.57
C ARG A 92 -7.58 7.68 11.79
N GLY A 93 -7.94 7.41 10.54
CA GLY A 93 -8.68 8.34 9.69
C GLY A 93 -7.84 9.46 9.09
N ARG A 94 -6.52 9.45 9.26
CA ARG A 94 -5.61 10.33 8.53
C ARG A 94 -5.48 9.85 7.09
N GLY A 95 -5.32 10.80 6.16
CA GLY A 95 -5.07 10.48 4.75
C GLY A 95 -3.76 9.72 4.58
N GLY A 96 -3.73 8.83 3.58
CA GLY A 96 -2.51 8.19 3.09
C GLY A 96 -2.17 8.67 1.68
N VAL A 97 -1.25 7.97 1.02
CA VAL A 97 -0.81 8.27 -0.34
C VAL A 97 -0.77 7.02 -1.21
N ALA A 98 -1.05 7.22 -2.50
CA ALA A 98 -0.84 6.26 -3.56
C ALA A 98 0.00 6.93 -4.64
N ILE A 99 1.10 6.29 -5.04
CA ILE A 99 2.10 6.87 -5.95
C ILE A 99 2.30 5.88 -7.09
N PHE A 100 2.24 6.37 -8.33
CA PHE A 100 2.39 5.54 -9.53
C PHE A 100 3.61 6.01 -10.32
N GLY A 101 4.41 5.06 -10.82
CA GLY A 101 5.56 5.36 -11.67
C GLY A 101 6.94 5.13 -11.05
N GLY A 102 7.01 4.69 -9.79
CA GLY A 102 8.27 4.46 -9.08
C GLY A 102 9.00 5.75 -8.71
N GLY A 103 10.34 5.69 -8.68
CA GLY A 103 11.21 6.81 -8.31
C GLY A 103 11.47 6.95 -6.80
N PRO A 104 12.40 7.84 -6.41
CA PRO A 104 12.71 8.08 -5.02
C PRO A 104 11.57 8.82 -4.31
N LEU A 105 11.32 8.45 -3.06
CA LEU A 105 10.25 8.95 -2.22
C LEU A 105 10.83 9.67 -1.01
N PHE A 106 10.33 10.87 -0.73
CA PHE A 106 10.84 11.71 0.35
C PHE A 106 9.73 12.12 1.31
N ALA A 107 10.07 12.17 2.59
CA ALA A 107 9.24 12.77 3.62
C ALA A 107 9.32 14.31 3.54
N ALA A 108 8.37 15.01 4.16
CA ALA A 108 8.36 16.47 4.22
C ALA A 108 9.62 17.12 4.80
N ASN A 109 10.37 16.39 5.64
CA ASN A 109 11.66 16.84 6.19
C ASN A 109 12.87 16.48 5.30
N GLY A 110 12.66 16.08 4.05
CA GLY A 110 13.71 15.75 3.08
C GLY A 110 14.35 14.37 3.25
N ARG A 111 13.94 13.58 4.25
CA ARG A 111 14.47 12.22 4.44
C ARG A 111 14.01 11.27 3.33
N SER A 112 14.93 10.52 2.75
CA SER A 112 14.60 9.44 1.80
C SER A 112 13.84 8.33 2.53
N ILE A 113 12.61 8.10 2.08
CA ILE A 113 11.78 6.96 2.50
C ILE A 113 12.14 5.72 1.68
N THR A 114 12.58 5.91 0.42
CA THR A 114 13.06 4.82 -0.44
C THR A 114 14.22 4.08 0.21
N ASP A 115 15.13 4.77 0.89
CA ASP A 115 16.27 4.15 1.60
C ASP A 115 15.83 3.30 2.80
N MET A 116 14.57 3.43 3.23
CA MET A 116 13.99 2.62 4.31
C MET A 116 13.34 1.33 3.80
N LEU A 117 13.18 1.16 2.49
CA LEU A 117 12.59 -0.05 1.91
C LEU A 117 13.52 -1.24 2.15
N GLY A 118 12.99 -2.28 2.78
CA GLY A 118 13.71 -3.51 3.07
C GLY A 118 13.39 -4.59 2.04
N GLY A 119 14.43 -5.06 1.35
CA GLY A 119 14.43 -6.25 0.50
C GLY A 119 13.48 -6.24 -0.70
N ASP A 120 13.63 -7.25 -1.56
CA ASP A 120 12.79 -7.50 -2.72
C ASP A 120 12.13 -8.88 -2.55
N THR A 121 10.92 -8.90 -1.98
CA THR A 121 10.13 -10.14 -1.83
C THR A 121 9.50 -10.49 -3.19
N PRO A 122 9.67 -11.70 -3.73
CA PRO A 122 9.06 -12.07 -4.99
C PRO A 122 7.53 -12.02 -4.94
N LEU A 123 6.92 -11.37 -5.93
CA LEU A 123 5.48 -11.46 -6.16
C LEU A 123 5.15 -12.84 -6.74
N ARG A 124 4.06 -13.43 -6.23
CA ARG A 124 3.57 -14.74 -6.61
C ARG A 124 2.17 -14.60 -7.19
N LYS A 125 1.83 -15.50 -8.13
CA LYS A 125 0.46 -15.69 -8.58
C LYS A 125 -0.27 -16.60 -7.59
N HIS A 126 -1.57 -16.39 -7.43
CA HIS A 126 -2.44 -17.27 -6.64
C HIS A 126 -3.54 -17.83 -7.54
N GLY A 127 -3.20 -18.92 -8.26
CA GLY A 127 -4.06 -19.42 -9.35
C GLY A 127 -4.39 -18.31 -10.35
N ASP A 128 -5.67 -18.20 -10.71
CA ASP A 128 -6.20 -17.15 -11.58
C ASP A 128 -6.72 -15.92 -10.79
N SER A 129 -6.55 -15.92 -9.47
CA SER A 129 -7.04 -14.83 -8.62
C SER A 129 -6.27 -13.54 -8.91
N PRO A 130 -6.96 -12.43 -9.27
CA PRO A 130 -6.31 -11.13 -9.38
C PRO A 130 -5.85 -10.67 -7.99
N GLY A 131 -4.71 -10.00 -7.92
CA GLY A 131 -4.17 -9.51 -6.66
C GLY A 131 -2.64 -9.54 -6.60
N TYR A 132 -2.11 -9.00 -5.51
CA TYR A 132 -0.70 -9.07 -5.19
C TYR A 132 -0.53 -10.05 -4.03
N TYR A 133 0.28 -11.07 -4.27
CA TYR A 133 0.55 -12.13 -3.31
C TYR A 133 2.05 -12.33 -3.15
N VAL A 134 2.44 -12.77 -1.96
CA VAL A 134 3.80 -13.19 -1.64
C VAL A 134 3.78 -14.54 -0.92
N SER A 135 4.94 -15.17 -0.82
CA SER A 135 5.11 -16.43 -0.10
C SER A 135 5.75 -16.19 1.28
N ALA A 136 5.15 -16.74 2.33
CA ALA A 136 5.74 -16.83 3.67
C ALA A 136 6.29 -18.25 3.88
N SER A 137 7.45 -18.53 3.29
CA SER A 137 8.10 -19.85 3.32
C SER A 137 8.81 -20.17 4.63
N ARG A 138 9.07 -19.16 5.47
CA ARG A 138 9.74 -19.35 6.78
C ARG A 138 8.74 -19.46 7.94
N GLY A 139 7.43 -19.43 7.66
CA GLY A 139 6.38 -19.65 8.65
C GLY A 139 5.78 -18.38 9.25
N VAL A 140 4.94 -18.59 10.27
CA VAL A 140 4.24 -17.56 11.05
C VAL A 140 4.82 -17.55 12.47
N PHE A 141 4.94 -16.36 13.05
CA PHE A 141 5.57 -16.16 14.35
C PHE A 141 4.69 -15.31 15.25
N VAL A 142 4.71 -15.60 16.55
CA VAL A 142 4.16 -14.74 17.60
C VAL A 142 5.30 -14.46 18.57
N ASP A 143 5.66 -13.18 18.68
CA ASP A 143 6.82 -12.68 19.44
C ASP A 143 8.12 -13.46 19.17
N GLY A 144 8.37 -13.74 17.90
CA GLY A 144 9.55 -14.50 17.46
C GLY A 144 9.47 -16.01 17.65
N ALA A 145 8.50 -16.53 18.42
CA ALA A 145 8.24 -17.96 18.51
C ALA A 145 7.43 -18.44 17.29
N GLN A 146 7.91 -19.48 16.61
CA GLN A 146 7.22 -20.04 15.46
C GLN A 146 5.90 -20.71 15.88
N VAL A 147 4.82 -20.37 15.19
CA VAL A 147 3.51 -21.00 15.37
C VAL A 147 3.55 -22.39 14.74
N PRO A 148 3.24 -23.47 15.48
CA PRO A 148 3.18 -24.82 14.92
C PRO A 148 1.95 -24.92 14.02
N LEU A 149 2.18 -25.17 12.73
CA LEU A 149 1.14 -25.39 11.74
C LEU A 149 1.22 -26.84 11.26
N ASP A 150 0.07 -27.43 10.93
CA ASP A 150 -0.01 -28.81 10.41
C ASP A 150 0.51 -28.94 8.96
N THR A 151 0.98 -27.82 8.38
CA THR A 151 1.54 -27.76 7.03
C THR A 151 2.93 -27.15 7.05
N TYR A 152 3.83 -27.80 6.30
CA TYR A 152 5.16 -27.27 6.00
C TYR A 152 5.20 -26.55 4.65
N ALA A 153 4.08 -26.49 3.93
CA ALA A 153 4.02 -25.82 2.64
C ALA A 153 4.14 -24.29 2.84
N PRO A 154 4.80 -23.58 1.91
CA PRO A 154 4.85 -22.13 1.95
C PRO A 154 3.45 -21.51 1.97
N LEU A 155 3.24 -20.56 2.87
CA LEU A 155 1.94 -19.91 3.03
C LEU A 155 1.80 -18.75 2.04
N THR A 156 0.69 -18.71 1.32
CA THR A 156 0.37 -17.56 0.46
C THR A 156 -0.22 -16.42 1.26
N ILE A 157 0.37 -15.23 1.18
CA ILE A 157 -0.09 -14.00 1.81
C ILE A 157 -0.56 -13.03 0.72
N GLY A 158 -1.82 -12.62 0.77
CA GLY A 158 -2.38 -11.56 -0.08
C GLY A 158 -2.45 -10.22 0.64
N PHE A 159 -2.52 -9.13 -0.13
CA PHE A 159 -2.71 -7.77 0.38
C PHE A 159 -4.05 -7.23 -0.09
N SER A 160 -4.84 -6.57 0.77
CA SER A 160 -6.14 -6.00 0.38
C SER A 160 -6.48 -4.71 1.14
N THR A 161 -6.88 -3.68 0.40
CA THR A 161 -7.45 -2.44 0.96
C THR A 161 -8.97 -2.47 1.03
N THR A 162 -9.61 -3.51 0.48
CA THR A 162 -11.08 -3.67 0.53
C THR A 162 -11.55 -4.36 1.80
N THR A 163 -10.63 -4.96 2.54
CA THR A 163 -10.87 -5.64 3.82
C THR A 163 -10.21 -4.84 4.94
N PRO A 164 -10.94 -4.39 5.97
CA PRO A 164 -10.37 -3.56 7.02
C PRO A 164 -9.38 -4.32 7.91
N TYR A 165 -9.62 -5.61 8.14
CA TYR A 165 -8.83 -6.48 9.01
C TYR A 165 -8.26 -7.66 8.23
N ALA A 166 -7.29 -8.34 8.81
CA ALA A 166 -6.68 -9.50 8.20
C ALA A 166 -7.66 -10.66 8.23
N GLN A 167 -7.80 -11.35 7.10
CA GLN A 167 -8.55 -12.59 7.02
C GLN A 167 -7.58 -13.76 6.98
N VAL A 168 -7.83 -14.79 7.77
CA VAL A 168 -6.92 -15.92 7.94
C VAL A 168 -7.67 -17.22 7.74
N ARG A 169 -7.10 -18.12 6.94
CA ARG A 169 -7.67 -19.45 6.71
C ARG A 169 -7.64 -20.26 8.02
N HIS A 170 -8.68 -21.06 8.25
CA HIS A 170 -8.90 -21.80 9.50
C HIS A 170 -7.66 -22.51 10.06
N ASP A 171 -6.95 -23.26 9.22
CA ASP A 171 -5.74 -24.03 9.55
C ASP A 171 -4.58 -23.17 10.06
N VAL A 172 -4.57 -21.87 9.73
CA VAL A 172 -3.58 -20.91 10.24
C VAL A 172 -4.17 -20.08 11.38
N TYR A 173 -5.46 -19.75 11.33
CA TYR A 173 -6.09 -18.86 12.29
C TYR A 173 -6.12 -19.45 13.69
N ARG A 174 -6.53 -20.71 13.83
CA ARG A 174 -6.67 -21.39 15.13
C ARG A 174 -5.34 -21.47 15.89
N PRO A 175 -4.24 -21.98 15.31
CA PRO A 175 -2.96 -21.99 16.03
C PRO A 175 -2.40 -20.58 16.25
N LEU A 176 -2.66 -19.62 15.35
CA LEU A 176 -2.22 -18.23 15.49
C LEU A 176 -2.91 -17.51 16.65
N ILE A 177 -4.24 -17.55 16.73
CA ILE A 177 -5.00 -16.85 17.78
C ILE A 177 -4.67 -17.43 19.16
N ASP A 178 -4.51 -18.75 19.24
CA ASP A 178 -4.13 -19.44 20.46
C ASP A 178 -2.69 -19.09 20.90
N ALA A 179 -1.76 -19.01 19.95
CA ALA A 179 -0.39 -18.59 20.24
C ALA A 179 -0.35 -17.12 20.72
N PHE A 180 -1.12 -16.24 20.09
CA PHE A 180 -1.23 -14.84 20.49
C PHE A 180 -1.81 -14.69 21.91
N ASP A 181 -2.92 -15.36 22.21
CA ASP A 181 -3.56 -15.28 23.55
C ASP A 181 -2.62 -15.79 24.64
N ARG A 182 -1.90 -16.90 24.40
CA ARG A 182 -0.90 -17.41 25.33
C ARG A 182 0.29 -16.47 25.51
N ALA A 183 0.76 -15.84 24.45
CA ALA A 183 1.88 -14.89 24.52
C ALA A 183 1.50 -13.62 25.30
N MET A 184 0.25 -13.15 25.14
CA MET A 184 -0.30 -12.03 25.91
C MET A 184 -0.18 -12.24 27.43
N GLU A 185 -0.43 -13.46 27.90
CA GLU A 185 -0.31 -13.82 29.33
C GLU A 185 1.16 -13.90 29.80
N ARG A 186 2.06 -14.41 28.96
CA ARG A 186 3.47 -14.65 29.33
C ARG A 186 4.31 -13.38 29.40
N GLU A 187 4.08 -12.44 28.49
CA GLU A 187 4.89 -11.22 28.38
C GLU A 187 4.47 -10.13 29.37
N GLY A 188 3.46 -10.39 30.20
CA GLY A 188 2.87 -9.37 31.08
C GLY A 188 2.24 -8.21 30.30
N ALA A 189 1.95 -8.42 29.00
CA ALA A 189 1.24 -7.49 28.14
C ALA A 189 -0.17 -7.17 28.67
N ILE A 190 -0.75 -8.11 29.43
CA ILE A 190 -2.02 -7.95 30.13
C ILE A 190 -1.88 -8.16 31.63
N THR A 191 -2.66 -7.40 32.40
CA THR A 191 -2.97 -7.78 33.79
C THR A 191 -3.98 -8.94 33.79
N ALA A 192 -3.87 -9.87 34.75
CA ALA A 192 -4.79 -11.00 34.86
C ALA A 192 -6.26 -10.56 34.78
N GLY A 193 -7.05 -11.27 33.97
CA GLY A 193 -8.47 -10.97 33.75
C GLY A 193 -8.76 -9.78 32.81
N ALA A 194 -7.81 -9.36 31.96
CA ALA A 194 -8.06 -8.32 30.96
C ALA A 194 -8.87 -8.79 29.75
N ARG A 195 -9.02 -10.11 29.51
CA ARG A 195 -9.86 -10.64 28.44
C ARG A 195 -11.31 -10.22 28.67
N VAL A 196 -11.97 -9.72 27.64
CA VAL A 196 -13.37 -9.29 27.68
C VAL A 196 -14.16 -9.96 26.55
N PRO A 197 -15.49 -10.10 26.70
CA PRO A 197 -16.32 -10.59 25.61
C PRO A 197 -16.19 -9.71 24.37
N SER A 198 -16.15 -10.34 23.20
CA SER A 198 -16.20 -9.63 21.93
C SER A 198 -17.50 -8.82 21.82
N PRO A 199 -17.45 -7.58 21.29
CA PRO A 199 -18.66 -6.81 21.05
C PRO A 199 -19.66 -7.57 20.18
N ALA A 200 -20.95 -7.48 20.51
CA ALA A 200 -22.01 -8.11 19.74
C ALA A 200 -21.98 -7.65 18.27
N GLY A 201 -22.05 -8.62 17.35
CA GLY A 201 -21.99 -8.37 15.91
C GLY A 201 -20.61 -8.02 15.35
N SER A 202 -19.57 -7.98 16.19
CA SER A 202 -18.19 -7.82 15.70
C SER A 202 -17.64 -9.12 15.12
N PRO A 203 -16.68 -9.06 14.19
CA PRO A 203 -16.07 -10.24 13.59
C PRO A 203 -14.91 -10.83 14.45
N PHE A 204 -14.65 -10.29 15.64
CA PHE A 204 -13.49 -10.64 16.45
C PHE A 204 -13.81 -11.72 17.49
N GLU A 205 -12.86 -12.62 17.73
CA GLU A 205 -12.99 -13.69 18.73
C GLU A 205 -12.18 -13.44 20.01
N LEU A 206 -11.17 -12.56 19.92
CA LEU A 206 -10.25 -12.28 21.01
C LEU A 206 -10.16 -10.78 21.25
N CYS A 207 -10.64 -10.34 22.42
CA CYS A 207 -10.67 -8.95 22.81
C CYS A 207 -10.21 -8.77 24.27
N TYR A 208 -9.61 -7.62 24.53
CA TYR A 208 -9.08 -7.24 25.83
C TYR A 208 -9.57 -5.85 26.23
N ASN A 209 -9.61 -5.61 27.54
CA ASN A 209 -9.83 -4.29 28.10
C ASN A 209 -8.65 -3.39 27.72
N SER A 210 -8.87 -2.43 26.84
CA SER A 210 -7.81 -1.59 26.29
C SER A 210 -7.14 -0.70 27.35
N SER A 211 -7.82 -0.41 28.45
CA SER A 211 -7.26 0.37 29.57
C SER A 211 -6.24 -0.41 30.39
N ARG A 212 -6.18 -1.73 30.22
CA ARG A 212 -5.21 -2.63 30.86
C ARG A 212 -4.03 -2.99 29.95
N LEU A 213 -4.04 -2.50 28.72
CA LEU A 213 -2.95 -2.68 27.77
C LEU A 213 -2.03 -1.46 27.81
N SER A 214 -0.75 -1.68 28.10
CA SER A 214 0.26 -0.63 28.03
C SER A 214 0.41 -0.12 26.60
N LEU A 215 0.78 1.15 26.43
CA LEU A 215 1.07 1.74 25.12
C LEU A 215 2.57 1.88 24.90
N THR A 216 2.99 1.66 23.67
CA THR A 216 4.35 1.88 23.17
C THR A 216 4.30 2.79 21.94
N ARG A 217 5.48 3.15 21.40
CA ARG A 217 5.58 3.86 20.13
C ARG A 217 4.97 3.09 18.94
N PHE A 218 4.77 1.78 19.08
CA PHE A 218 4.23 0.89 18.05
C PHE A 218 2.80 0.44 18.35
N GLY A 219 2.07 1.20 19.18
CA GLY A 219 0.71 0.87 19.62
C GLY A 219 0.69 0.09 20.94
N TYR A 220 -0.33 -0.73 21.16
CA TYR A 220 -0.40 -1.53 22.39
C TYR A 220 0.82 -2.43 22.53
N PHE A 221 1.30 -2.58 23.77
CA PHE A 221 2.31 -3.57 24.13
C PHE A 221 1.63 -4.94 24.13
N VAL A 222 1.68 -5.60 22.97
CA VAL A 222 1.13 -6.93 22.71
C VAL A 222 2.12 -7.70 21.83
N PRO A 223 2.03 -9.04 21.77
CA PRO A 223 2.90 -9.85 20.94
C PRO A 223 2.91 -9.39 19.49
N THR A 224 4.08 -9.40 18.86
CA THR A 224 4.20 -9.10 17.43
C THR A 224 3.83 -10.34 16.62
N VAL A 225 2.94 -10.19 15.63
CA VAL A 225 2.65 -11.27 14.66
C VAL A 225 3.57 -11.11 13.45
N GLY A 226 4.36 -12.13 13.15
CA GLY A 226 5.35 -12.11 12.07
C GLY A 226 5.02 -13.11 10.96
N PHE A 227 5.28 -12.72 9.70
CA PHE A 227 5.27 -13.61 8.54
C PHE A 227 6.66 -13.65 7.92
N GLY A 228 7.31 -14.81 7.96
CA GLY A 228 8.64 -15.01 7.39
C GLY A 228 8.59 -15.13 5.87
N LEU A 229 8.76 -14.01 5.16
CA LEU A 229 8.63 -13.93 3.72
C LEU A 229 9.79 -14.62 2.97
N GLU A 230 9.52 -15.08 1.76
CA GLU A 230 10.52 -15.60 0.83
C GLU A 230 11.44 -14.49 0.32
N GLY A 231 12.77 -14.71 0.33
CA GLY A 231 13.76 -13.83 -0.31
C GLY A 231 13.97 -12.45 0.34
N GLY A 232 13.10 -12.03 1.26
CA GLY A 232 13.13 -10.70 1.87
C GLY A 232 13.01 -10.68 3.40
N PRO A 233 12.88 -9.49 4.01
CA PRO A 233 12.59 -9.37 5.44
C PRO A 233 11.21 -9.94 5.78
N GLY A 234 11.01 -10.32 7.04
CA GLY A 234 9.69 -10.74 7.52
C GLY A 234 8.73 -9.55 7.61
N TRP A 235 7.44 -9.80 7.38
CA TRP A 235 6.38 -8.82 7.64
C TRP A 235 5.98 -8.88 9.11
N ALA A 236 6.21 -7.79 9.85
CA ALA A 236 5.89 -7.70 11.27
C ALA A 236 4.67 -6.82 11.52
N VAL A 237 3.63 -7.38 12.13
CA VAL A 237 2.40 -6.71 12.55
C VAL A 237 2.49 -6.43 14.05
N GLN A 238 2.81 -5.18 14.39
CA GLN A 238 2.94 -4.72 15.78
C GLN A 238 1.59 -4.24 16.32
N GLY A 239 1.51 -3.91 17.62
CA GLY A 239 0.28 -3.59 18.33
C GLY A 239 -0.67 -2.58 17.66
N ILE A 240 -0.14 -1.55 17.00
CA ILE A 240 -0.94 -0.54 16.26
C ILE A 240 -1.65 -1.13 15.04
N ASN A 241 -1.14 -2.23 14.47
CA ASN A 241 -1.68 -2.92 13.31
C ASN A 241 -2.28 -4.31 13.65
N SER A 242 -2.03 -4.84 14.85
CA SER A 242 -2.59 -6.12 15.32
C SER A 242 -3.82 -5.94 16.22
N MET A 243 -4.05 -4.74 16.76
CA MET A 243 -5.18 -4.47 17.67
C MET A 243 -6.16 -3.46 17.09
N ALA A 244 -7.38 -3.90 16.80
CA ALA A 244 -8.50 -3.06 16.38
C ALA A 244 -9.16 -2.40 17.61
N LEU A 245 -9.09 -1.07 17.71
CA LEU A 245 -9.84 -0.34 18.74
C LEU A 245 -11.33 -0.31 18.42
N VAL A 246 -12.15 -0.59 19.43
CA VAL A 246 -13.61 -0.46 19.35
C VAL A 246 -14.00 0.93 19.84
N ILE A 247 -14.47 1.78 18.92
CA ILE A 247 -14.82 3.17 19.25
C ILE A 247 -15.94 3.20 20.30
N GLY A 248 -15.76 4.04 21.32
CA GLY A 248 -16.75 4.23 22.39
C GLY A 248 -16.76 3.14 23.46
N ARG A 249 -15.78 2.22 23.46
CA ARG A 249 -15.61 1.18 24.49
C ARG A 249 -14.14 1.06 24.89
N PRO A 250 -13.83 0.70 26.15
CA PRO A 250 -12.47 0.36 26.56
C PRO A 250 -12.12 -1.05 26.08
N THR A 251 -12.17 -1.29 24.77
CA THR A 251 -11.99 -2.61 24.16
C THR A 251 -11.07 -2.53 22.95
N ALA A 252 -10.06 -3.38 22.93
CA ALA A 252 -9.20 -3.61 21.78
C ALA A 252 -9.22 -5.09 21.42
N CYS A 253 -9.44 -5.40 20.15
CA CYS A 253 -9.59 -6.77 19.66
C CYS A 253 -8.46 -7.16 18.73
N PHE A 254 -8.06 -8.43 18.76
CA PHE A 254 -7.09 -8.99 17.84
C PHE A 254 -7.62 -8.86 16.40
N GLY A 255 -6.92 -8.06 15.59
CA GLY A 255 -7.32 -7.59 14.27
C GLY A 255 -7.17 -8.62 13.14
N PHE A 256 -7.25 -9.90 13.48
CA PHE A 256 -7.27 -11.03 12.57
C PHE A 256 -8.59 -11.78 12.75
N VAL A 257 -9.24 -12.12 11.64
CA VAL A 257 -10.54 -12.79 11.62
C VAL A 257 -10.43 -14.07 10.81
N GLU A 258 -11.14 -15.11 11.23
CA GLU A 258 -11.20 -16.35 10.47
C GLU A 258 -12.00 -16.17 9.16
N MET A 259 -11.47 -16.72 8.06
CA MET A 259 -12.18 -16.81 6.79
C MET A 259 -13.35 -17.79 6.91
N LYS A 260 -14.55 -17.30 6.61
CA LYS A 260 -15.75 -18.12 6.46
C LYS A 260 -15.82 -18.67 5.03
N GLU A 261 -16.67 -19.67 4.81
CA GLU A 261 -16.81 -20.35 3.52
C GLU A 261 -17.10 -19.38 2.35
N GLY A 262 -17.93 -18.36 2.59
CA GLY A 262 -18.23 -17.31 1.60
C GLY A 262 -17.03 -16.41 1.27
N ASP A 263 -16.09 -16.21 2.19
CA ASP A 263 -14.91 -15.38 1.97
C ASP A 263 -13.94 -16.04 0.98
N LYS A 264 -14.00 -17.37 0.84
CA LYS A 264 -13.16 -18.16 -0.07
C LYS A 264 -13.54 -17.98 -1.55
N ALA A 265 -14.78 -17.61 -1.84
CA ALA A 265 -15.31 -17.52 -3.20
C ALA A 265 -14.65 -16.43 -4.06
N GLY A 266 -13.95 -15.46 -3.44
CA GLY A 266 -13.27 -14.36 -4.13
C GLY A 266 -11.93 -14.73 -4.79
N TYR A 267 -11.39 -15.93 -4.55
CA TYR A 267 -10.01 -16.29 -4.94
C TYR A 267 -9.91 -17.26 -6.12
N GLY A 268 -10.85 -17.18 -7.07
CA GLY A 268 -10.74 -17.85 -8.37
C GLY A 268 -10.97 -19.37 -8.34
N GLY A 269 -11.95 -19.86 -7.58
CA GLY A 269 -12.34 -21.29 -7.55
C GLY A 269 -11.33 -22.24 -6.88
N GLY A 270 -10.09 -21.79 -6.66
CA GLY A 270 -9.07 -22.50 -5.89
C GLY A 270 -9.17 -22.26 -4.37
N ALA A 271 -8.25 -22.89 -3.62
CA ALA A 271 -8.15 -22.66 -2.18
C ALA A 271 -7.85 -21.19 -1.86
N ALA A 272 -8.47 -20.65 -0.82
CA ALA A 272 -8.18 -19.31 -0.34
C ALA A 272 -6.70 -19.19 0.10
N PRO A 273 -6.07 -18.00 -0.07
CA PRO A 273 -4.74 -17.75 0.48
C PRO A 273 -4.75 -17.98 2.00
N ALA A 274 -3.58 -18.29 2.56
CA ALA A 274 -3.46 -18.57 3.99
C ALA A 274 -3.81 -17.34 4.83
N VAL A 275 -3.38 -16.16 4.38
CA VAL A 275 -3.66 -14.88 5.02
C VAL A 275 -3.93 -13.83 3.94
N VAL A 276 -4.89 -12.94 4.17
CA VAL A 276 -5.02 -11.68 3.45
C VAL A 276 -4.85 -10.55 4.45
N LEU A 277 -3.76 -9.80 4.32
CA LEU A 277 -3.48 -8.62 5.15
C LEU A 277 -4.39 -7.47 4.72
N GLY A 278 -5.19 -6.98 5.67
CA GLY A 278 -6.15 -5.91 5.44
C GLY A 278 -5.56 -4.52 5.60
N GLY A 279 -6.43 -3.51 5.51
CA GLY A 279 -6.07 -2.10 5.69
C GLY A 279 -5.33 -1.85 6.99
N LEU A 280 -5.87 -2.32 8.13
CA LEU A 280 -5.25 -2.15 9.45
C LEU A 280 -3.82 -2.71 9.50
N GLN A 281 -3.55 -3.84 8.83
CA GLN A 281 -2.22 -4.45 8.83
C GLN A 281 -1.21 -3.67 7.97
N MET A 282 -1.69 -2.94 6.97
CA MET A 282 -0.87 -2.14 6.05
C MET A 282 -0.75 -0.66 6.45
N GLU A 283 -1.55 -0.18 7.40
CA GLU A 283 -1.45 1.19 7.92
C GLU A 283 -0.04 1.51 8.43
N GLU A 284 0.44 2.70 8.10
CA GLU A 284 1.79 3.22 8.43
C GLU A 284 2.95 2.34 7.92
N ASN A 285 2.70 1.56 6.86
CA ASN A 285 3.72 0.86 6.09
C ASN A 285 3.69 1.38 4.65
N LEU A 286 4.82 1.85 4.14
CA LEU A 286 4.96 2.07 2.71
C LEU A 286 5.25 0.72 2.06
N VAL A 287 4.40 0.31 1.12
CA VAL A 287 4.53 -0.92 0.34
C VAL A 287 4.64 -0.56 -1.12
N VAL A 288 5.70 -1.03 -1.78
CA VAL A 288 5.98 -0.82 -3.20
C VAL A 288 5.77 -2.14 -3.93
N PHE A 289 4.89 -2.14 -4.91
CA PHE A 289 4.65 -3.25 -5.82
C PHE A 289 5.28 -2.92 -7.16
N ASN A 290 6.37 -3.60 -7.49
CA ASN A 290 7.06 -3.46 -8.75
C ASN A 290 6.62 -4.59 -9.70
N GLU A 291 5.72 -4.27 -10.63
CA GLU A 291 5.20 -5.25 -11.58
C GLU A 291 6.20 -5.55 -12.71
N GLU A 292 7.16 -4.68 -12.99
CA GLU A 292 8.21 -4.97 -13.99
C GLU A 292 9.18 -6.03 -13.46
N LYS A 293 9.61 -5.89 -12.21
CA LYS A 293 10.53 -6.81 -11.54
C LYS A 293 9.83 -8.00 -10.88
N GLN A 294 8.51 -7.95 -10.77
CA GLN A 294 7.71 -8.92 -10.00
C GLN A 294 8.20 -9.01 -8.55
N THR A 295 8.44 -7.86 -7.90
CA THR A 295 8.88 -7.78 -6.51
C THR A 295 8.01 -6.85 -5.68
N MET A 296 8.02 -7.08 -4.37
CA MET A 296 7.41 -6.24 -3.35
C MET A 296 8.48 -5.84 -2.34
N ALA A 297 8.56 -4.53 -2.06
CA ALA A 297 9.41 -3.98 -1.02
C ALA A 297 8.55 -3.19 -0.02
N PHE A 298 8.97 -3.13 1.24
CA PHE A 298 8.23 -2.39 2.26
C PHE A 298 9.16 -1.82 3.34
N THR A 299 8.73 -0.76 4.00
CA THR A 299 9.55 -0.06 5.01
C THR A 299 9.47 -0.66 6.41
N GLY A 300 8.46 -1.50 6.65
CA GLY A 300 7.92 -1.72 7.99
C GLY A 300 7.26 -0.44 8.53
N GLN A 301 6.90 -0.46 9.81
CA GLN A 301 6.21 0.66 10.45
C GLN A 301 7.08 1.93 10.45
N ILE A 302 6.65 2.96 9.71
CA ILE A 302 7.41 4.20 9.53
C ILE A 302 7.30 5.15 10.73
N ASN A 303 6.27 4.98 11.56
CA ASN A 303 6.05 5.75 12.80
C ASN A 303 7.20 5.57 13.81
N GLY A 304 7.83 4.40 13.87
CA GLY A 304 9.02 4.14 14.69
C GLY A 304 10.22 5.01 14.33
N ARG A 305 10.21 5.61 13.12
CA ARG A 305 11.22 6.52 12.61
C ARG A 305 10.76 7.98 12.63
N GLY A 306 9.63 8.28 13.28
CA GLY A 306 9.04 9.63 13.35
C GLY A 306 8.39 10.11 12.05
N LEU A 307 8.03 9.19 11.15
CA LEU A 307 7.33 9.49 9.90
C LEU A 307 5.92 8.92 9.92
N PHE A 308 5.03 9.48 9.10
CA PHE A 308 3.65 9.02 8.96
C PHE A 308 3.26 9.02 7.48
N CYS A 309 2.35 8.15 7.07
CA CYS A 309 1.90 8.07 5.69
C CYS A 309 1.19 9.35 5.21
N SER A 310 0.72 10.18 6.15
CA SER A 310 0.17 11.51 5.88
C SER A 310 1.23 12.59 5.58
N ASN A 311 2.52 12.31 5.78
CA ASN A 311 3.59 13.32 5.80
C ASN A 311 4.49 13.30 4.56
N PHE A 312 4.05 12.69 3.45
CA PHE A 312 4.77 12.76 2.18
C PHE A 312 4.70 14.17 1.61
N ASN A 313 5.82 14.64 1.06
CA ASN A 313 5.86 15.92 0.36
C ASN A 313 6.04 15.68 -1.14
N PHE A 314 5.10 16.20 -1.92
CA PHE A 314 5.07 16.10 -3.38
C PHE A 314 5.47 17.41 -4.06
N THR A 315 5.86 18.45 -3.31
CA THR A 315 6.42 19.67 -3.91
C THR A 315 7.83 19.38 -4.41
N VAL A 316 7.96 19.24 -5.72
CA VAL A 316 9.27 19.26 -6.38
C VAL A 316 9.88 20.65 -6.14
N PRO A 317 11.11 20.78 -5.59
CA PRO A 317 11.88 22.00 -5.76
C PRO A 317 12.05 22.21 -7.26
N ALA A 318 11.63 23.38 -7.75
CA ALA A 318 11.82 23.81 -9.13
C ALA A 318 13.32 23.91 -9.48
#